data_AF-Q2G0H3-F1
#
_entry.id   AF-Q2G0H3-F1
#
_cell.length_a   1.000
_cell.length_b   1.000
_cell.length_c   1.000
_cell.angle_alpha   90.00
_cell.angle_beta   90.00
_cell.angle_gamma   90.00
#
_symmetry.space_group_name_H-M   'P 1'
#
loop_
_entity.id
_entity.type
_entity.pdbx_description
1 polymer ?
#
loop_
_entity_poly.entity_id
_entity_poly.type
_entity_poly.pdbx_seq_one_letter_code
_entity_poly.pdbx_strand_id
1 'polypeptide(L)'
;MLCESRQIYKNPKYRVIRYNNEYFMVDLVSTWITYFFPMINWFLPKKYAKISENEFERLNIVEPVKNNVFWPVAGSSVLFGIILRKYGNFFNVQFEKQLAITVFFIMLIGMLIFYFYLNKKLTLKIFNTNVVNKNRVVLIPTFKQGLLIVFAYFF
;
A
#
# COMPACT_ATOMS: atom_id res chain seq x y z
N MET A 1 -19.15 9.74 -4.88
CA MET A 1 -19.09 10.84 -3.89
C MET A 1 -17.65 11.00 -3.44
N LEU A 2 -17.16 12.22 -3.29
CA LEU A 2 -15.80 12.49 -2.81
C LEU A 2 -15.80 12.47 -1.28
N CYS A 3 -14.81 11.80 -0.69
CA CYS A 3 -14.66 11.75 0.76
C CYS A 3 -13.30 12.32 1.15
N GLU A 4 -13.22 12.94 2.32
CA GLU A 4 -11.96 13.42 2.86
C GLU A 4 -11.19 12.27 3.49
N SER A 5 -9.95 12.05 3.04
CA SER A 5 -9.05 11.04 3.63
C SER A 5 -8.00 11.71 4.52
N ARG A 6 -7.88 11.25 5.76
CA ARG A 6 -6.86 11.66 6.72
C ARG A 6 -5.85 10.54 6.93
N GLN A 7 -4.57 10.89 6.96
CA GLN A 7 -3.47 9.95 7.11
C GLN A 7 -3.09 9.80 8.58
N ILE A 8 -2.85 8.57 9.02
CA ILE A 8 -2.35 8.27 10.37
C ILE A 8 -0.83 8.26 10.33
N TYR A 9 -0.19 8.93 11.29
CA TYR A 9 1.26 9.01 11.40
C TYR A 9 1.91 7.62 11.37
N LYS A 10 2.86 7.43 10.46
CA LYS A 10 3.65 6.19 10.30
C LYS A 10 2.81 4.90 10.14
N ASN A 11 1.53 5.00 9.77
CA ASN A 11 0.69 3.83 9.53
C ASN A 11 0.09 3.86 8.10
N PRO A 12 0.74 3.19 7.13
CA PRO A 12 0.23 3.13 5.76
C PRO A 12 -0.95 2.16 5.60
N LYS A 13 -1.18 1.26 6.57
CA LYS A 13 -2.23 0.23 6.48
C LYS A 13 -3.62 0.84 6.61
N TYR A 14 -3.79 1.80 7.52
CA TYR A 14 -5.08 2.42 7.79
C TYR A 14 -5.15 3.86 7.35
N ARG A 15 -6.32 4.27 6.85
CA ARG A 15 -6.69 5.68 6.67
C ARG A 15 -8.05 5.93 7.26
N VAL A 16 -8.23 7.14 7.80
CA VAL A 16 -9.54 7.59 8.26
C VAL A 16 -10.22 8.34 7.13
N ILE A 17 -11.47 7.99 6.85
CA ILE A 17 -12.33 8.65 5.87
C ILE A 17 -13.44 9.33 6.63
N ARG A 18 -13.58 10.64 6.43
CA ARG A 18 -14.72 11.40 6.97
C ARG A 18 -15.86 11.36 5.96
N TYR A 19 -17.03 10.92 6.41
CA TYR A 19 -18.24 10.82 5.59
C TYR A 19 -19.47 11.10 6.45
N ASN A 20 -20.33 12.05 6.04
CA ASN A 20 -21.53 12.47 6.79
C ASN A 20 -21.27 12.78 8.28
N ASN A 21 -20.18 13.50 8.58
CA ASN A 21 -19.71 13.78 9.96
C ASN A 21 -19.34 12.55 10.80
N GLU A 22 -19.26 11.37 10.19
CA GLU A 22 -18.77 10.16 10.84
C GLU A 22 -17.36 9.83 10.33
N TYR A 23 -16.58 9.17 11.20
CA TYR A 23 -15.21 8.77 10.90
C TYR A 23 -15.15 7.26 10.68
N PHE A 24 -14.63 6.87 9.52
CA PHE A 24 -14.47 5.47 9.13
C PHE A 24 -13.00 5.14 8.94
N MET A 25 -12.47 4.25 9.76
CA MET A 25 -11.12 3.74 9.61
C MET A 25 -11.12 2.56 8.65
N VAL A 26 -10.46 2.69 7.50
CA VAL A 26 -10.45 1.69 6.44
C VAL A 26 -9.10 0.98 6.37
N ASP A 27 -9.12 -0.35 6.28
CA ASP A 27 -7.94 -1.16 5.99
C ASP A 27 -7.63 -1.11 4.48
N LEU A 28 -6.61 -0.35 4.11
CA LEU A 28 -6.18 -0.20 2.73
C LEU A 28 -5.54 -1.46 2.17
N VAL A 29 -4.96 -2.27 3.05
CA VAL A 29 -4.12 -3.44 2.75
C VAL A 29 -4.82 -4.70 3.24
N SER A 30 -6.11 -4.81 2.92
CA SER A 30 -6.92 -5.95 3.34
C SER A 30 -6.46 -7.28 2.72
N THR A 31 -5.71 -7.25 1.61
CA THR A 31 -5.26 -8.43 0.87
C THR A 31 -3.79 -8.31 0.48
N TRP A 32 -3.03 -9.40 0.57
CA TRP A 32 -1.61 -9.44 0.18
C TRP A 32 -1.38 -9.06 -1.29
N ILE A 33 -2.34 -9.35 -2.17
CA ILE A 33 -2.30 -9.06 -3.61
C ILE A 33 -2.13 -7.56 -3.88
N THR A 34 -2.63 -6.70 -2.99
CA THR A 34 -2.53 -5.24 -3.10
C THR A 34 -1.08 -4.74 -3.18
N TYR A 35 -0.12 -5.48 -2.61
CA TYR A 35 1.30 -5.13 -2.70
C TYR A 35 1.91 -5.38 -4.08
N PHE A 36 1.40 -6.38 -4.81
CA PHE A 36 1.87 -6.71 -6.16
C PHE A 36 1.17 -5.84 -7.20
N PHE A 37 -0.14 -5.74 -7.08
CA PHE A 37 -0.99 -5.03 -8.04
C PHE A 37 -1.81 -3.97 -7.30
N PRO A 38 -1.23 -2.79 -7.04
CA PRO A 38 -1.91 -1.73 -6.30
C PRO A 38 -3.20 -1.26 -6.98
N MET A 39 -3.34 -1.47 -8.29
CA MET A 39 -4.55 -1.15 -9.06
C MET A 39 -5.70 -2.14 -8.81
N ILE A 40 -5.42 -3.43 -8.58
CA ILE A 40 -6.45 -4.42 -8.22
C ILE A 40 -7.15 -3.99 -6.93
N ASN A 41 -6.44 -3.26 -6.06
CA ASN A 41 -6.95 -2.71 -4.82
C ASN A 41 -8.17 -1.78 -4.97
N TRP A 42 -8.42 -1.24 -6.17
CA TRP A 42 -9.58 -0.39 -6.48
C TRP A 42 -10.88 -1.16 -6.63
N PHE A 43 -10.80 -2.44 -6.99
CA PHE A 43 -11.96 -3.32 -7.16
C PHE A 43 -12.20 -4.22 -5.95
N LEU A 44 -11.23 -4.31 -5.03
CA LEU A 44 -11.32 -5.19 -3.88
C LEU A 44 -12.06 -4.52 -2.70
N PRO A 45 -13.06 -5.20 -2.11
CA PRO A 45 -13.81 -4.68 -0.98
C PRO A 45 -12.96 -4.70 0.30
N LYS A 46 -12.90 -3.57 1.00
CA LYS A 46 -12.08 -3.33 2.19
C LYS A 46 -12.90 -3.34 3.46
N LYS A 47 -12.33 -3.91 4.52
CA LYS A 47 -12.92 -3.81 5.85
C LYS A 47 -12.80 -2.37 6.38
N TYR A 48 -13.84 -1.91 7.06
CA TYR A 48 -13.81 -0.63 7.75
C TYR A 48 -14.36 -0.77 9.17
N ALA A 49 -13.93 0.13 10.05
CA ALA A 49 -14.40 0.27 11.41
C ALA A 49 -14.93 1.70 11.58
N LYS A 50 -16.10 1.85 12.21
CA LYS A 50 -16.61 3.17 12.60
C LYS A 50 -15.89 3.57 13.88
N ILE A 51 -15.30 4.76 13.90
CA ILE A 51 -14.60 5.29 15.06
C ILE A 51 -15.34 6.52 15.59
N SER A 52 -15.33 6.69 16.91
CA SER A 52 -15.86 7.88 17.56
C SER A 52 -14.92 9.07 17.36
N GLU A 53 -15.43 10.29 17.52
CA GLU A 53 -14.62 11.51 17.47
C GLU A 53 -13.49 11.50 18.50
N ASN A 54 -13.76 11.05 19.73
CA ASN A 54 -12.75 10.88 20.77
C ASN A 54 -11.63 9.89 20.38
N GLU A 55 -11.95 8.83 19.62
CA GLU A 55 -10.93 7.91 19.09
C GLU A 55 -10.14 8.53 17.95
N PHE A 56 -10.80 9.31 17.11
CA PHE A 56 -10.17 10.05 16.02
C PHE A 56 -9.16 11.07 16.53
N GLU A 57 -9.50 11.85 17.56
CA GLU A 57 -8.59 12.83 18.17
C GLU A 57 -7.37 12.20 18.84
N ARG A 58 -7.52 10.98 19.39
CA ARG A 58 -6.40 10.20 19.94
C ARG A 58 -5.47 9.64 18.87
N LEU A 59 -5.88 9.61 17.60
CA LEU A 59 -5.00 9.22 16.51
C LEU A 59 -4.10 10.40 16.15
N ASN A 60 -2.80 10.13 16.00
CA ASN A 60 -1.86 11.10 15.46
C ASN A 60 -2.11 11.28 13.97
N ILE A 61 -3.06 12.14 13.61
CA ILE A 61 -3.38 12.48 12.23
C ILE A 61 -2.34 13.47 11.71
N VAL A 62 -1.78 13.17 10.54
CA VAL A 62 -0.80 14.03 9.88
C VAL A 62 -1.43 14.65 8.65
N GLU A 63 -1.20 15.95 8.52
CA GLU A 63 -1.56 16.65 7.31
C GLU A 63 -0.65 16.22 6.16
N PRO A 64 -1.18 16.03 4.95
CA PRO A 64 -0.37 15.61 3.80
C PRO A 64 0.67 16.69 3.48
N VAL A 65 1.89 16.53 3.99
CA VAL A 65 3.00 17.41 3.61
C VAL A 65 3.39 17.07 2.19
N LYS A 66 3.37 18.06 1.30
CA LYS A 66 3.94 17.96 -0.05
C LYS A 66 5.46 17.81 0.10
N ASN A 67 5.91 16.58 0.27
CA ASN A 67 7.33 16.30 0.40
C ASN A 67 7.94 16.11 -1.00
N ASN A 68 8.99 16.87 -1.31
CA ASN A 68 9.71 16.80 -2.58
C ASN A 68 10.58 15.53 -2.72
N VAL A 69 10.51 14.59 -1.78
CA VAL A 69 11.23 13.29 -1.78
C VAL A 69 10.96 12.44 -3.02
N PHE A 70 9.86 12.68 -3.75
CA PHE A 70 9.61 11.99 -5.02
C PHE A 70 10.76 12.15 -6.03
N TRP A 71 11.34 13.35 -6.15
CA TRP A 71 12.36 13.63 -7.18
C TRP A 71 13.71 12.92 -6.91
N PRO A 72 14.27 12.93 -5.68
CA PRO A 72 15.46 12.14 -5.35
C PRO A 72 15.27 10.63 -5.57
N VAL A 73 14.10 10.08 -5.24
CA VAL A 73 13.81 8.65 -5.41
C VAL A 73 13.75 8.28 -6.88
N ALA A 74 13.04 9.05 -7.71
CA ALA A 74 12.96 8.84 -9.15
C ALA A 74 14.33 8.99 -9.85
N GLY A 75 15.14 9.98 -9.45
CA GLY A 75 16.50 10.12 -9.98
C GLY A 75 17.41 8.95 -9.60
N SER A 76 17.28 8.43 -8.37
CA SER A 76 18.08 7.32 -7.87
C SER A 76 17.75 5.99 -8.58
N SER A 77 16.48 5.74 -8.92
CA SER A 77 16.09 4.51 -9.64
C SER A 77 16.67 4.46 -11.06
N VAL A 78 16.69 5.60 -11.77
CA VAL A 78 17.30 5.70 -13.12
C VAL A 78 18.81 5.41 -13.03
N LEU A 79 19.51 6.04 -12.09
CA LEU A 79 20.95 5.79 -11.89
C LEU A 79 21.22 4.32 -11.53
N PHE A 80 20.39 3.73 -10.69
CA PHE A 80 20.51 2.32 -10.33
C PHE A 80 20.32 1.40 -11.55
N GLY A 81 19.35 1.69 -12.42
CA GLY A 81 19.14 0.96 -13.68
C GLY A 81 20.34 1.06 -14.62
N ILE A 82 20.96 2.24 -14.73
CA ILE A 82 22.18 2.44 -15.54
C ILE A 82 23.35 1.61 -14.98
N ILE A 83 23.54 1.62 -13.66
CA ILE A 83 24.58 0.82 -13.00
C ILE A 83 24.32 -0.67 -13.20
N LEU A 84 23.09 -1.13 -12.99
CA LEU A 84 22.71 -2.54 -13.17
C LEU A 84 22.90 -3.00 -14.61
N ARG A 85 22.64 -2.15 -15.61
CA ARG A 85 22.86 -2.50 -17.03
C ARG A 85 24.31 -2.90 -17.30
N LYS A 86 25.28 -2.26 -16.63
CA LYS A 86 26.71 -2.63 -16.74
C LYS A 86 26.97 -4.05 -16.25
N TYR A 87 26.23 -4.50 -15.23
CA TYR A 87 26.35 -5.84 -14.67
C TYR A 87 25.36 -6.85 -15.28
N GLY A 88 24.51 -6.43 -16.22
CA GLY A 88 23.51 -7.29 -16.87
C GLY A 88 24.13 -8.55 -17.50
N ASN A 89 25.32 -8.42 -18.08
CA ASN A 89 26.04 -9.56 -18.68
C ASN A 89 26.47 -10.61 -17.62
N PHE A 90 26.70 -10.21 -16.37
CA PHE A 90 26.98 -11.16 -15.28
C PHE A 90 25.72 -11.95 -14.89
N PHE A 91 24.54 -11.38 -15.05
CA PHE A 91 23.28 -12.10 -14.85
C PHE A 91 22.93 -13.03 -16.03
N ASN A 92 23.67 -12.96 -17.14
CA ASN A 92 23.56 -13.92 -18.25
C ASN A 92 24.25 -15.26 -17.93
N VAL A 93 24.74 -15.47 -16.70
CA VAL A 93 24.99 -16.81 -16.19
C VAL A 93 23.71 -17.58 -16.43
N GLN A 94 23.81 -18.64 -17.24
CA GLN A 94 22.71 -19.50 -17.64
C GLN A 94 22.17 -20.18 -16.39
N PHE A 95 21.36 -19.46 -15.60
CA PHE A 95 20.61 -20.04 -14.53
C PHE A 95 19.83 -21.17 -15.19
N GLU A 96 20.11 -22.38 -14.76
CA GLU A 96 19.29 -23.51 -15.13
C GLU A 96 17.84 -23.11 -14.85
N LYS A 97 16.93 -23.39 -15.79
CA LYS A 97 15.53 -22.97 -15.68
C LYS A 97 14.95 -23.31 -14.30
N GLN A 98 15.38 -24.44 -13.73
CA GLN A 98 15.05 -24.87 -12.38
C GLN A 98 15.53 -23.90 -11.29
N LEU A 99 16.80 -23.48 -11.30
CA LEU A 99 17.33 -22.51 -10.33
C LEU A 99 16.61 -21.16 -10.41
N ALA A 100 16.33 -20.65 -11.61
CA ALA A 100 15.59 -19.39 -11.77
C ALA A 100 14.18 -19.47 -11.15
N ILE A 101 13.48 -20.58 -11.40
CA ILE A 101 12.16 -20.86 -10.81
C ILE A 101 12.26 -20.96 -9.27
N THR A 102 13.27 -21.67 -8.75
CA THR A 102 13.48 -21.81 -7.30
C THR A 102 13.75 -20.46 -6.63
N VAL A 103 14.64 -19.64 -7.20
CA VAL A 103 14.93 -18.29 -6.69
C VAL A 103 13.68 -17.41 -6.70
N PHE A 104 12.87 -17.50 -7.77
CA PHE A 104 11.59 -16.80 -7.84
C PHE A 104 10.63 -17.20 -6.70
N PHE A 105 10.49 -18.50 -6.41
CA PHE A 105 9.67 -18.96 -5.29
C PHE A 105 10.21 -18.56 -3.92
N ILE A 106 11.54 -18.58 -3.71
CA ILE A 106 12.16 -18.10 -2.48
C ILE A 106 11.83 -16.61 -2.26
N MET A 107 11.94 -15.79 -3.31
CA MET A 107 11.58 -14.38 -3.26
C MET A 107 10.08 -14.18 -2.95
N LEU A 108 9.20 -14.98 -3.57
CA LEU A 108 7.76 -14.93 -3.32
C LEU A 108 7.41 -15.29 -1.86
N ILE A 109 8.04 -16.33 -1.31
CA ILE A 109 7.87 -16.76 0.08
C ILE A 109 8.37 -15.66 1.04
N GLY A 110 9.55 -15.10 0.79
CA GLY A 110 10.09 -13.99 1.57
C GLY A 110 9.15 -12.79 1.63
N MET A 111 8.54 -12.44 0.48
CA MET A 111 7.53 -11.38 0.39
C MET A 111 6.27 -11.69 1.19
N LEU A 112 5.78 -12.94 1.17
CA LEU A 112 4.62 -13.35 1.98
C LEU A 112 4.92 -13.30 3.48
N ILE A 113 6.10 -13.74 3.91
CA ILE A 113 6.53 -13.64 5.31
C ILE A 113 6.59 -12.17 5.74
N PHE A 114 7.20 -11.32 4.91
CA PHE A 114 7.27 -9.88 5.16
C PHE A 114 5.87 -9.24 5.22
N TYR A 115 4.95 -9.64 4.34
CA TYR A 115 3.55 -9.23 4.37
C TYR A 115 2.92 -9.57 5.73
N PHE A 116 3.03 -10.81 6.20
CA PHE A 116 2.45 -11.21 7.50
C PHE A 116 3.09 -10.44 8.66
N TYR A 117 4.40 -10.24 8.63
CA TYR A 117 5.12 -9.43 9.61
C TYR A 117 4.61 -7.99 9.66
N LEU A 118 4.54 -7.31 8.52
CA LEU A 118 4.03 -5.94 8.44
C LEU A 118 2.56 -5.86 8.85
N ASN A 119 1.74 -6.81 8.42
CA ASN A 119 0.33 -6.85 8.74
C ASN A 119 0.12 -6.94 10.26
N LYS A 120 0.88 -7.80 10.94
CA LYS A 120 0.87 -7.91 12.41
C LYS A 120 1.33 -6.62 13.08
N LYS A 121 2.44 -6.03 12.61
CA LYS A 121 3.04 -4.81 13.18
C LYS A 121 2.16 -3.58 13.01
N LEU A 122 1.48 -3.43 11.87
CA LEU A 122 0.72 -2.23 11.52
C LEU A 122 -0.73 -2.27 12.00
N THR A 123 -1.22 -3.42 12.46
CA THR A 123 -2.60 -3.58 12.97
C THR A 123 -2.82 -2.74 14.23
N LEU A 124 -3.89 -1.94 14.25
CA LEU A 124 -4.24 -1.08 15.37
C LEU A 124 -5.36 -1.71 16.19
N LYS A 125 -5.22 -1.69 17.53
CA LYS A 125 -6.22 -2.28 18.44
C LYS A 125 -7.61 -1.67 18.25
N ILE A 126 -7.68 -0.35 18.10
CA ILE A 126 -8.94 0.40 17.86
C ILE A 126 -9.71 -0.16 16.66
N PHE A 127 -9.00 -0.51 15.58
CA PHE A 127 -9.63 -1.10 14.41
C PHE A 127 -10.25 -2.46 14.70
N ASN A 128 -9.54 -3.34 15.42
CA ASN A 128 -10.06 -4.67 15.77
C ASN A 128 -11.23 -4.60 16.75
N THR A 129 -11.23 -3.65 17.69
CA THR A 129 -12.32 -3.47 18.65
C THR A 129 -13.60 -2.96 17.97
N ASN A 130 -13.46 -2.03 17.03
CA ASN A 130 -14.60 -1.37 16.39
C ASN A 130 -14.96 -1.94 15.02
N VAL A 131 -14.32 -3.05 14.61
CA VAL A 131 -14.59 -3.65 13.31
C VAL A 131 -16.05 -4.11 13.26
N VAL A 132 -16.83 -3.51 12.38
CA VAL A 132 -18.22 -3.92 12.16
C VAL A 132 -18.16 -5.18 11.31
N ASN A 133 -18.37 -6.33 11.95
CA ASN A 133 -18.31 -7.63 11.29
C ASN A 133 -19.23 -7.63 10.06
N LYS A 134 -18.64 -7.99 8.90
CA LYS A 134 -19.23 -8.15 7.55
C LYS A 134 -19.33 -6.91 6.66
N ASN A 135 -19.15 -5.68 7.17
CA ASN A 135 -19.26 -4.53 6.28
C ASN A 135 -17.95 -4.30 5.51
N ARG A 136 -18.08 -4.13 4.19
CA ARG A 136 -16.95 -3.82 3.30
C ARG A 136 -17.28 -2.64 2.40
N VAL A 137 -16.27 -1.83 2.09
CA VAL A 137 -16.37 -0.67 1.21
C VAL A 137 -15.35 -0.77 0.09
N VAL A 138 -15.70 -0.33 -1.11
CA VAL A 138 -14.77 -0.23 -2.24
C VAL A 138 -14.36 1.24 -2.38
N LEU A 139 -13.05 1.49 -2.44
CA LEU A 139 -12.49 2.83 -2.59
C LEU A 139 -11.91 2.96 -3.99
N ILE A 140 -12.54 3.80 -4.82
CA ILE A 140 -12.14 4.05 -6.20
C ILE A 140 -11.49 5.44 -6.26
N PRO A 141 -10.29 5.58 -6.84
CA PRO A 141 -9.68 6.89 -7.03
C PRO A 141 -10.43 7.72 -8.06
N THR A 142 -10.23 9.03 -8.03
CA THR A 142 -10.71 9.91 -9.12
C THR A 142 -10.01 9.56 -10.43
N PHE A 143 -10.69 9.74 -11.56
CA PHE A 143 -10.14 9.40 -12.89
C PHE A 143 -8.74 9.99 -13.11
N LYS A 144 -8.52 11.27 -12.78
CA LYS A 144 -7.22 11.93 -12.90
C LYS A 144 -6.12 11.26 -12.05
N GLN A 145 -6.43 10.91 -10.80
CA GLN A 145 -5.49 10.23 -9.92
C GLN A 145 -5.25 8.79 -10.36
N GLY A 146 -6.30 8.09 -10.80
CA GLY A 146 -6.20 6.75 -11.35
C GLY A 146 -5.26 6.71 -12.55
N LEU A 147 -5.43 7.61 -13.51
CA LEU A 147 -4.55 7.71 -14.69
C LEU A 147 -3.10 7.98 -14.29
N LEU A 148 -2.85 8.90 -13.35
CA LEU A 148 -1.49 9.19 -12.85
C LEU A 148 -0.85 7.98 -12.16
N ILE A 149 -1.62 7.22 -11.37
CA ILE A 149 -1.12 6.01 -10.70
C ILE A 149 -0.81 4.90 -11.70
N VAL A 150 -1.67 4.69 -12.71
CA VAL A 150 -1.42 3.73 -13.80
C VAL A 150 -0.13 4.12 -14.52
N PHE A 151 -0.01 5.38 -14.92
CA PHE A 151 1.16 5.88 -15.64
C PHE A 151 2.45 5.69 -14.82
N ALA A 152 2.46 6.13 -13.56
CA ALA A 152 3.64 6.01 -12.68
C ALA A 152 3.97 4.57 -12.25
N TYR A 153 3.06 3.61 -12.44
CA TYR A 153 3.35 2.20 -12.18
C TYR A 153 4.02 1.52 -13.37
N PHE A 154 3.66 1.93 -14.60
CA PHE A 154 4.22 1.35 -15.82
C PHE A 154 5.50 2.05 -16.30
N PHE A 155 5.69 3.33 -15.97
CA PHE A 155 6.82 4.17 -16.37
C PHE A 155 7.56 4.73 -15.16
#